data_AF-A0A8I1UPN4-F1
#
_entry.id   AF-A0A8I1UPN4-F1
#
_cell.length_a   1.000
_cell.length_b   1.000
_cell.length_c   1.000
_cell.angle_alpha   90.00
_cell.angle_beta   90.00
_cell.angle_gamma   90.00
#
_symmetry.space_group_name_H-M   'P 1'
#
loop_
_entity.id
_entity.type
_entity.pdbx_description
1 polymer ?
#
loop_
_entity_poly.entity_id
_entity_poly.type
_entity_poly.pdbx_seq_one_letter_code
_entity_poly.pdbx_strand_id
1 'polypeptide(L)'
;MQFRRLKLSGFKSFVEPAELRIEPGLTGVVGPNGCGKSNLLEAIRWVMGENSPKSLRSGGMDDVIFAGTAQRPPRDFAEVVLDALDDEGEELQVTRRIERGAGSAYRVNGRDVRAKDVALVFADAATGAHSPALVSQGRIAAVIAAKPVERRMMLEEAAGIAGLHVRRRDAESRLRQTEANLARLEDLMAGLDNQMA
;
A
#
# COMPACT_ATOMS: atom_id res chain seq x y z
N MET A 1 -13.95 8.78 3.42
CA MET A 1 -12.93 9.01 2.38
C MET A 1 -13.55 8.81 1.01
N GLN A 2 -13.34 9.72 0.08
CA GLN A 2 -13.92 9.71 -1.27
C GLN A 2 -12.83 9.86 -2.34
N PHE A 3 -12.62 8.86 -3.19
CA PHE A 3 -11.65 8.96 -4.30
C PHE A 3 -12.22 9.83 -5.42
N ARG A 4 -11.41 10.77 -5.93
CA ARG A 4 -11.80 11.71 -6.98
C ARG A 4 -11.03 11.51 -8.28
N ARG A 5 -9.73 11.20 -8.17
CA ARG A 5 -8.87 11.11 -9.34
C ARG A 5 -7.74 10.11 -9.14
N LEU A 6 -7.44 9.36 -10.18
CA LEU A 6 -6.30 8.46 -10.24
C LEU A 6 -5.46 8.81 -11.46
N LYS A 7 -4.21 9.24 -11.25
CA LYS A 7 -3.24 9.47 -12.31
C LYS A 7 -2.22 8.34 -12.33
N LEU A 8 -1.87 7.89 -13.53
CA LEU A 8 -1.05 6.70 -13.76
C LEU A 8 -0.02 7.04 -14.83
N SER A 9 1.25 6.69 -14.61
CA SER A 9 2.28 6.77 -15.65
C SER A 9 3.28 5.64 -15.49
N GLY A 10 3.61 4.96 -16.59
CA GLY A 10 4.51 3.80 -16.58
C GLY A 10 4.00 2.59 -15.80
N PHE A 11 2.78 2.62 -15.26
CA PHE A 11 2.24 1.54 -14.42
C PHE A 11 1.60 0.45 -15.28
N LYS A 12 2.25 -0.71 -15.35
CA LYS A 12 1.79 -1.88 -16.12
C LYS A 12 1.43 -1.49 -17.55
N SER A 13 0.17 -1.66 -17.95
CA SER A 13 -0.33 -1.33 -19.28
C SER A 13 -0.44 0.18 -19.57
N PHE A 14 -0.34 1.05 -18.56
CA PHE A 14 -0.46 2.50 -18.69
C PHE A 14 0.91 3.14 -18.97
N VAL A 15 1.35 3.04 -20.23
CA VAL A 15 2.68 3.53 -20.65
C VAL A 15 2.78 5.05 -20.62
N GLU A 16 1.74 5.71 -21.13
CA GLU A 16 1.62 7.17 -21.15
C GLU A 16 0.80 7.64 -19.95
N PRO A 17 0.99 8.90 -19.51
CA PRO A 17 0.14 9.49 -18.47
C PRO A 17 -1.34 9.35 -18.80
N ALA A 18 -2.08 8.72 -17.88
CA ALA A 18 -3.52 8.56 -17.96
C ALA A 18 -4.18 9.10 -16.69
N GLU A 19 -5.35 9.73 -16.83
CA GLU A 19 -6.15 10.24 -15.73
C GLU A 19 -7.53 9.57 -15.76
N LEU A 20 -7.89 8.92 -14.65
CA LEU A 20 -9.23 8.45 -14.37
C LEU A 20 -9.89 9.42 -13.38
N ARG A 21 -11.02 10.01 -13.78
CA ARG A 21 -11.87 10.79 -12.88
C ARG A 21 -12.97 9.89 -12.32
N ILE A 22 -13.16 9.96 -11.01
CA ILE A 22 -14.18 9.22 -10.28
C ILE A 22 -15.21 10.24 -9.83
N GLU A 23 -16.30 10.30 -10.58
CA GLU A 23 -17.41 11.22 -10.31
C GLU A 23 -18.36 10.61 -9.26
N PRO A 24 -19.14 11.42 -8.54
CA PRO A 24 -20.19 10.92 -7.64
C PRO A 24 -21.15 9.98 -8.36
N GLY A 25 -21.54 8.89 -7.68
CA GLY A 25 -22.43 7.87 -8.22
C GLY A 25 -21.69 6.67 -8.77
N LEU A 26 -22.02 6.25 -10.00
CA LEU A 26 -21.49 5.03 -10.61
C LEU A 26 -20.53 5.38 -11.76
N THR A 27 -19.25 5.07 -11.58
CA THR A 27 -18.24 5.17 -12.64
C THR A 27 -17.99 3.78 -13.23
N GLY A 28 -18.30 3.60 -14.52
CA GLY A 28 -18.06 2.35 -15.25
C GLY A 28 -16.78 2.40 -16.07
N VAL A 29 -15.90 1.40 -15.91
CA VAL A 29 -14.71 1.21 -16.77
C VAL A 29 -14.93 0.03 -17.71
N VAL A 30 -14.94 0.30 -19.01
CA VAL A 30 -15.18 -0.70 -20.06
C VAL A 30 -14.04 -0.76 -21.07
N GLY A 31 -13.95 -1.87 -21.81
CA GLY A 31 -12.92 -2.11 -22.81
C GLY A 31 -12.67 -3.59 -23.05
N PRO A 32 -11.90 -3.97 -24.08
CA PRO A 32 -11.60 -5.37 -24.41
C PRO A 32 -10.85 -6.11 -23.28
N ASN A 33 -10.86 -7.44 -23.33
CA ASN A 33 -10.03 -8.24 -22.43
C ASN A 33 -8.55 -7.97 -22.68
N GLY A 34 -7.76 -7.87 -21.61
CA GLY A 34 -6.33 -7.55 -21.69
C GLY A 34 -5.99 -6.07 -21.86
N CYS A 35 -6.97 -5.17 -22.01
CA CYS A 35 -6.68 -3.72 -22.20
C CYS A 35 -6.28 -2.96 -20.93
N GLY A 36 -6.07 -3.66 -19.80
CA GLY A 36 -5.59 -3.04 -18.56
C GLY A 36 -6.64 -2.57 -17.57
N LYS A 37 -7.95 -2.85 -17.77
CA LYS A 37 -9.02 -2.45 -16.82
C LYS A 37 -8.72 -2.85 -15.38
N SER A 38 -8.36 -4.12 -15.18
CA SER A 38 -8.04 -4.67 -13.85
C SER A 38 -6.75 -4.10 -13.24
N ASN A 39 -5.93 -3.40 -14.02
CA ASN A 39 -4.73 -2.73 -13.53
C ASN A 39 -5.07 -1.40 -12.84
N LEU A 40 -6.23 -0.79 -13.11
CA LEU A 40 -6.71 0.39 -12.37
C LEU A 40 -6.93 0.08 -10.89
N LEU A 41 -7.62 -1.04 -10.61
CA LEU A 41 -7.84 -1.49 -9.24
C LEU A 41 -6.51 -1.83 -8.56
N GLU A 42 -5.56 -2.44 -9.27
CA GLU A 42 -4.23 -2.71 -8.73
C GLU A 42 -3.44 -1.44 -8.45
N ALA A 43 -3.55 -0.42 -9.30
CA ALA A 43 -2.91 0.87 -9.08
C ALA A 43 -3.44 1.53 -7.80
N ILE A 44 -4.76 1.50 -7.58
CA ILE A 44 -5.39 1.97 -6.34
C ILE A 44 -4.82 1.21 -5.13
N ARG A 45 -4.81 -0.14 -5.17
CA ARG A 45 -4.25 -0.94 -4.05
C ARG A 45 -2.77 -0.66 -3.83
N TRP A 46 -2.01 -0.47 -4.91
CA TRP A 46 -0.58 -0.20 -4.86
C TRP A 46 -0.26 1.17 -4.24
N VAL A 47 -0.94 2.23 -4.65
CA VAL A 47 -0.77 3.57 -4.05
C VAL A 47 -1.26 3.62 -2.61
N MET A 48 -2.24 2.77 -2.25
CA MET A 48 -2.68 2.57 -0.86
C MET A 48 -1.71 1.78 0.03
N GLY A 49 -0.55 1.36 -0.50
CA GLY A 49 0.52 0.72 0.28
C GLY A 49 0.63 -0.79 0.13
N GLU A 50 -0.04 -1.42 -0.84
CA GLU A 50 0.17 -2.86 -1.14
C GLU A 50 1.62 -3.12 -1.54
N ASN A 51 2.33 -3.92 -0.75
CA ASN A 51 3.74 -4.24 -0.97
C ASN A 51 3.97 -5.67 -1.45
N SER A 52 2.93 -6.49 -1.57
CA SER A 52 3.04 -7.84 -2.11
C SER A 52 2.94 -7.84 -3.64
N PRO A 53 4.01 -8.19 -4.38
CA PRO A 53 3.94 -8.32 -5.84
C PRO A 53 2.89 -9.35 -6.27
N LYS A 54 2.79 -10.46 -5.53
CA LYS A 54 1.80 -11.52 -5.77
C LYS A 54 0.36 -11.00 -5.71
N SER A 55 0.06 -10.14 -4.74
CA SER A 55 -1.26 -9.50 -4.59
C SER A 55 -1.59 -8.57 -5.77
N LEU A 56 -0.56 -8.02 -6.40
CA LEU A 56 -0.64 -7.20 -7.60
C LEU A 56 -0.44 -8.03 -8.88
N ARG A 57 -0.56 -9.37 -8.87
CA ARG A 57 -0.35 -10.20 -10.07
C ARG A 57 0.99 -9.91 -10.79
N SER A 58 2.04 -9.68 -10.01
CA SER A 58 3.41 -9.38 -10.47
C SER A 58 4.40 -10.36 -9.82
N GLY A 59 5.52 -10.65 -10.49
CA GLY A 59 6.55 -11.55 -9.98
C GLY A 59 7.46 -10.87 -8.96
N GLY A 60 7.88 -9.65 -9.26
CA GLY A 60 8.58 -8.72 -8.39
C GLY A 60 7.89 -7.35 -8.35
N MET A 61 8.30 -6.49 -7.43
CA MET A 61 7.71 -5.15 -7.33
C MET A 61 8.06 -4.30 -8.56
N ASP A 62 9.24 -4.47 -9.14
CA ASP A 62 9.66 -3.78 -10.37
C ASP A 62 8.81 -4.16 -11.59
N ASP A 63 8.08 -5.29 -11.54
CA ASP A 63 7.19 -5.72 -12.63
C ASP A 63 5.90 -4.89 -12.70
N VAL A 64 5.67 -3.98 -11.75
CA VAL A 64 4.62 -2.96 -11.90
C VAL A 64 5.03 -1.87 -12.89
N ILE A 65 6.32 -1.75 -13.21
CA ILE A 65 6.84 -0.85 -14.24
C ILE A 65 6.59 -1.47 -15.60
N PHE A 66 6.12 -0.68 -16.56
CA PHE A 66 5.90 -1.11 -17.93
C PHE A 66 7.17 -1.77 -18.51
N ALA A 67 7.07 -3.06 -18.81
CA ALA A 67 8.19 -3.88 -19.27
C ALA A 67 8.52 -3.72 -20.77
N GLY A 68 7.78 -2.87 -21.49
CA GLY A 68 7.93 -2.72 -22.94
C GLY A 68 7.05 -3.69 -23.73
N THR A 69 6.98 -3.43 -25.03
CA THR A 69 6.33 -4.27 -26.05
C THR A 69 7.20 -4.24 -27.31
N ALA A 70 6.83 -4.99 -28.35
CA ALA A 70 7.51 -4.92 -29.65
C ALA A 70 7.53 -3.49 -30.24
N GLN A 71 6.52 -2.67 -29.96
CA GLN A 71 6.42 -1.30 -30.51
C GLN A 71 6.87 -0.20 -29.54
N ARG A 72 7.05 -0.50 -28.25
CA ARG A 72 7.34 0.52 -27.23
C ARG A 72 8.43 0.05 -26.27
N PRO A 73 9.46 0.86 -26.00
CA PRO A 73 10.50 0.50 -25.04
C PRO A 73 9.93 0.41 -23.61
N PRO A 74 10.60 -0.33 -22.71
CA PRO A 74 10.27 -0.32 -21.28
C PRO A 74 10.38 1.09 -20.69
N ARG A 75 9.71 1.30 -19.55
CA ARG A 75 9.93 2.48 -18.71
C ARG A 75 10.90 2.13 -17.58
N ASP A 76 11.54 3.15 -17.04
CA ASP A 76 12.43 3.03 -15.87
C ASP A 76 11.69 3.24 -14.56
N PHE A 77 10.49 3.83 -14.61
CA PHE A 77 9.67 4.10 -13.45
C PHE A 77 8.18 3.89 -13.70
N ALA A 78 7.45 3.70 -12.61
CA ALA A 78 6.00 3.81 -12.56
C ALA A 78 5.59 4.75 -11.44
N GLU A 79 4.57 5.56 -11.70
CA GLU A 79 4.02 6.51 -10.73
C GLU A 79 2.49 6.42 -10.75
N VAL A 80 1.92 6.40 -9.55
CA VAL A 80 0.48 6.47 -9.33
C VAL A 80 0.21 7.56 -8.30
N VAL A 81 -0.72 8.45 -8.63
CA VAL A 81 -1.21 9.51 -7.76
C VAL A 81 -2.71 9.30 -7.55
N LEU A 82 -3.13 9.25 -6.29
CA LEU A 82 -4.52 9.19 -5.88
C LEU A 82 -4.89 10.51 -5.20
N ASP A 83 -5.85 11.23 -5.79
CA ASP A 83 -6.50 12.38 -5.16
C ASP A 83 -7.83 11.92 -4.56
N ALA A 84 -8.05 12.25 -3.30
CA ALA A 84 -9.23 11.90 -2.52
C ALA A 84 -9.64 13.06 -1.59
N LEU A 85 -10.84 12.97 -1.05
CA LEU A 85 -11.21 13.65 0.19
C LEU A 85 -11.14 12.68 1.35
N ASP A 86 -10.67 13.13 2.50
CA ASP A 86 -10.79 12.35 3.74
C ASP A 86 -12.23 12.43 4.32
N ASP A 87 -12.40 12.02 5.58
CA ASP A 87 -13.69 12.03 6.27
C ASP A 87 -14.13 13.43 6.72
N GLU A 88 -13.19 14.36 6.85
CA GLU A 88 -13.44 15.77 7.23
C GLU A 88 -13.67 16.65 6.00
N GLY A 89 -13.44 16.11 4.80
CA GLY A 89 -13.58 16.82 3.53
C GLY A 89 -12.32 17.56 3.12
N GLU A 90 -11.17 17.30 3.76
CA GLU A 90 -9.89 17.86 3.37
C GLU A 90 -9.30 17.11 2.17
N GLU A 91 -8.53 17.82 1.35
CA GLU A 91 -7.86 17.23 0.20
C GLU A 91 -6.69 16.34 0.64
N LEU A 92 -6.73 15.09 0.17
CA LEU A 92 -5.66 14.13 0.33
C LEU A 92 -5.11 13.73 -1.02
N GLN A 93 -3.80 13.90 -1.20
CA GLN A 93 -3.05 13.38 -2.33
C GLN A 93 -2.01 12.38 -1.84
N VAL A 94 -2.10 11.14 -2.34
CA VAL A 94 -1.11 10.09 -2.07
C VAL A 94 -0.41 9.75 -3.37
N THR A 95 0.93 9.83 -3.37
CA THR A 95 1.76 9.46 -4.50
C THR A 95 2.64 8.29 -4.12
N ARG A 96 2.67 7.27 -4.98
CA ARG A 96 3.68 6.22 -4.94
C ARG A 96 4.40 6.16 -6.27
N ARG A 97 5.73 6.19 -6.21
CA ARG A 97 6.61 6.05 -7.36
C ARG A 97 7.59 4.92 -7.11
N ILE A 98 7.90 4.14 -8.13
CA ILE A 98 8.97 3.14 -8.09
C ILE A 98 9.89 3.34 -9.28
N GLU A 99 11.19 3.21 -9.03
CA GLU A 99 12.22 3.21 -10.05
C GLU A 99 12.95 1.86 -10.02
N ARG A 100 13.29 1.34 -11.19
CA ARG A 100 13.88 0.02 -11.36
C ARG A 100 15.16 -0.10 -10.53
N GLY A 101 15.22 -1.09 -9.64
CA GLY A 101 16.37 -1.31 -8.75
C GLY A 101 16.53 -0.30 -7.60
N ALA A 102 15.74 0.78 -7.52
CA ALA A 102 15.83 1.78 -6.46
C ALA A 102 14.71 1.62 -5.39
N GLY A 103 13.64 0.90 -5.72
CA GLY A 103 12.52 0.68 -4.80
C GLY A 103 11.47 1.80 -4.84
N SER A 104 10.52 1.76 -3.89
CA SER A 104 9.38 2.68 -3.86
C SER A 104 9.64 3.92 -3.00
N ALA A 105 9.33 5.09 -3.56
CA ALA A 105 9.18 6.37 -2.85
C ALA A 105 7.70 6.71 -2.66
N TYR A 106 7.38 7.36 -1.54
CA TYR A 106 6.02 7.69 -1.14
C TYR A 106 5.92 9.15 -0.75
N ARG A 107 4.83 9.80 -1.16
CA ARG A 107 4.51 11.17 -0.75
C ARG A 107 3.05 11.27 -0.33
N VAL A 108 2.78 12.09 0.67
CA VAL A 108 1.42 12.47 1.08
C VAL A 108 1.37 13.99 1.13
N ASN A 109 0.42 14.59 0.41
CA ASN A 109 0.27 16.05 0.29
C ASN A 109 1.61 16.75 -0.05
N GLY A 110 2.36 16.16 -0.98
CA GLY A 110 3.66 16.66 -1.45
C GLY A 110 4.85 16.41 -0.51
N ARG A 111 4.64 15.88 0.70
CA ARG A 111 5.72 15.59 1.66
C ARG A 111 6.18 14.14 1.54
N ASP A 112 7.49 13.92 1.60
CA ASP A 112 8.05 12.57 1.58
C ASP A 112 7.74 11.84 2.90
N VAL A 113 7.24 10.61 2.77
CA VAL A 113 6.83 9.78 3.91
C VAL A 113 7.29 8.34 3.72
N ARG A 114 7.21 7.52 4.76
CA ARG A 114 7.51 6.09 4.63
C ARG A 114 6.26 5.32 4.19
N ALA A 115 6.47 4.14 3.62
CA ALA A 115 5.39 3.22 3.24
C ALA A 115 4.37 2.97 4.38
N LYS A 116 4.85 2.86 5.62
CA LYS A 116 3.99 2.65 6.78
C LYS A 116 3.12 3.85 7.14
N ASP A 117 3.58 5.06 6.85
CA ASP A 117 2.84 6.28 7.15
C ASP A 117 1.66 6.38 6.15
N VAL A 118 1.86 5.97 4.88
CA VAL A 118 0.77 5.81 3.91
C VAL A 118 -0.25 4.77 4.36
N ALA A 119 0.20 3.59 4.81
CA ALA A 119 -0.70 2.56 5.30
C ALA A 119 -1.55 3.04 6.50
N LEU A 120 -0.96 3.86 7.38
CA LEU A 120 -1.66 4.44 8.53
C LEU A 120 -2.76 5.42 8.09
N VAL A 121 -2.48 6.30 7.12
CA VAL A 121 -3.47 7.26 6.59
C VAL A 121 -4.75 6.56 6.14
N PHE A 122 -4.62 5.48 5.37
CA PHE A 122 -5.81 4.74 4.91
C PHE A 122 -6.47 3.95 6.05
N ALA A 123 -5.68 3.39 6.97
CA ALA A 123 -6.21 2.64 8.11
C ALA A 123 -7.02 3.52 9.07
N ASP A 124 -6.60 4.77 9.28
CA ASP A 124 -7.34 5.74 10.09
C ASP A 124 -8.66 6.14 9.42
N ALA A 125 -8.72 6.14 8.08
CA ALA A 125 -9.95 6.27 7.31
C ALA A 125 -10.75 4.95 7.16
N ALA A 126 -10.48 3.95 8.00
CA ALA A 126 -11.09 2.62 7.99
C ALA A 126 -11.08 1.90 6.63
N THR A 127 -10.06 2.19 5.81
CA THR A 127 -9.87 1.59 4.49
C THR A 127 -8.40 1.19 4.29
N GLY A 128 -8.04 0.74 3.09
CA GLY A 128 -6.70 0.26 2.80
C GLY A 128 -6.63 -0.58 1.54
N ALA A 129 -5.42 -0.99 1.18
CA ALA A 129 -5.20 -1.84 0.01
C ALA A 129 -5.90 -3.22 0.08
N HIS A 130 -6.30 -3.65 1.27
CA HIS A 130 -7.06 -4.88 1.50
C HIS A 130 -8.54 -4.66 1.84
N SER A 131 -9.00 -3.40 1.81
CA SER A 131 -10.37 -3.02 2.15
C SER A 131 -11.39 -3.93 1.46
N PRO A 132 -12.43 -4.40 2.17
CA PRO A 132 -13.48 -5.23 1.58
C PRO A 132 -14.26 -4.48 0.48
N ALA A 133 -14.17 -3.14 0.43
CA ALA A 133 -14.73 -2.34 -0.66
C ALA A 133 -13.98 -2.50 -2.00
N LEU A 134 -12.75 -3.03 -1.98
CA LEU A 134 -11.94 -3.28 -3.17
C LEU A 134 -12.01 -4.75 -3.56
N VAL A 135 -13.01 -5.10 -4.38
CA VAL A 135 -13.22 -6.49 -4.83
C VAL A 135 -12.50 -6.75 -6.14
N SER A 136 -11.39 -7.49 -6.08
CA SER A 136 -10.66 -7.94 -7.27
C SER A 136 -11.27 -9.21 -7.89
N GLN A 137 -10.89 -9.50 -9.13
CA GLN A 137 -11.23 -10.77 -9.77
C GLN A 137 -10.80 -11.95 -8.89
N GLY A 138 -11.67 -12.95 -8.75
CA GLY A 138 -11.43 -14.14 -7.93
C GLY A 138 -11.53 -13.91 -6.41
N ARG A 139 -11.72 -12.67 -5.93
CA ARG A 139 -11.82 -12.38 -4.49
C ARG A 139 -13.01 -13.10 -3.84
N ILE A 140 -14.16 -13.17 -4.51
CA ILE A 140 -15.35 -13.86 -3.99
C ILE A 140 -15.05 -15.35 -3.77
N ALA A 141 -14.46 -16.02 -4.76
CA ALA A 141 -14.07 -17.42 -4.63
C ALA A 141 -13.03 -17.63 -3.50
N ALA A 142 -12.07 -16.70 -3.38
CA ALA A 142 -11.09 -16.74 -2.30
C ALA A 142 -11.73 -16.56 -0.90
N VAL A 143 -12.73 -15.70 -0.76
CA VAL A 143 -13.48 -15.52 0.51
C VAL A 143 -14.21 -16.81 0.89
N ILE A 144 -14.82 -17.49 -0.08
CA ILE A 144 -15.52 -18.77 0.14
C ILE A 144 -14.53 -19.85 0.61
N ALA A 145 -13.36 -19.94 -0.03
CA ALA A 145 -12.32 -20.91 0.28
C ALA A 145 -11.41 -20.53 1.48
N ALA A 146 -11.57 -19.32 2.04
CA ALA A 146 -10.67 -18.77 3.05
C ALA A 146 -10.64 -19.61 4.33
N LYS A 147 -9.44 -19.83 4.86
CA LYS A 147 -9.24 -20.49 6.15
C LYS A 147 -9.76 -19.60 7.30
N PRO A 148 -10.05 -20.16 8.49
CA PRO A 148 -10.56 -19.38 9.62
C PRO A 148 -9.73 -18.14 9.97
N VAL A 149 -8.40 -18.24 9.91
CA VAL A 149 -7.47 -17.13 10.17
C VAL A 149 -7.62 -16.01 9.14
N GLU A 150 -7.69 -16.36 7.85
CA GLU A 150 -7.85 -15.39 6.75
C GLU A 150 -9.22 -14.72 6.80
N ARG A 151 -10.27 -15.49 7.11
CA ARG A 151 -11.62 -14.97 7.30
C ARG A 151 -11.69 -14.01 8.48
N ARG A 152 -11.00 -14.32 9.58
CA ARG A 152 -10.92 -13.42 10.75
C ARG A 152 -10.29 -12.09 10.38
N MET A 153 -9.19 -12.09 9.62
CA MET A 153 -8.55 -10.85 9.15
C MET A 153 -9.52 -9.99 8.32
N MET A 154 -10.31 -10.59 7.42
CA MET A 154 -11.31 -9.85 6.64
C MET A 154 -12.40 -9.24 7.54
N LEU A 155 -12.83 -9.95 8.59
CA LEU A 155 -13.80 -9.42 9.55
C LEU A 155 -13.20 -8.30 10.41
N GLU A 156 -11.95 -8.42 10.83
CA GLU A 156 -11.22 -7.38 11.57
C GLU A 156 -11.05 -6.11 10.71
N GLU A 157 -10.75 -6.25 9.42
CA GLU A 157 -10.71 -5.14 8.46
C GLU A 157 -12.10 -4.50 8.29
N ALA A 158 -13.15 -5.30 8.12
CA ALA A 158 -14.52 -4.80 8.00
C ALA A 158 -15.03 -4.11 9.28
N ALA A 159 -14.56 -4.55 10.44
CA ALA A 159 -14.86 -3.94 11.73
C ALA A 159 -14.02 -2.69 12.02
N GLY A 160 -13.08 -2.31 11.14
CA GLY A 160 -12.23 -1.12 11.31
C GLY A 160 -11.19 -1.25 12.42
N ILE A 161 -10.95 -2.45 12.95
CA ILE A 161 -10.01 -2.67 14.08
C ILE A 161 -8.60 -3.06 13.62
N ALA A 162 -8.38 -3.24 12.32
CA ALA A 162 -7.06 -3.57 11.77
C ALA A 162 -5.98 -2.54 12.17
N GLY A 163 -6.30 -1.25 12.18
CA GLY A 163 -5.39 -0.18 12.60
C GLY A 163 -4.97 -0.27 14.07
N LEU A 164 -5.85 -0.78 14.95
CA LEU A 164 -5.53 -0.98 16.37
C LEU A 164 -4.52 -2.11 16.55
N HIS A 165 -4.65 -3.21 15.78
CA HIS A 165 -3.70 -4.31 15.82
C HIS A 165 -2.32 -3.89 15.33
N VAL A 166 -2.24 -3.07 14.27
CA VAL A 166 -0.99 -2.51 13.77
C VAL A 166 -0.34 -1.62 14.82
N ARG A 167 -1.10 -0.69 15.42
CA ARG A 167 -0.61 0.19 16.50
C ARG A 167 -0.13 -0.60 17.72
N ARG A 168 -0.89 -1.61 18.15
CA ARG A 168 -0.52 -2.49 19.27
C ARG A 168 0.79 -3.23 18.98
N ARG A 169 0.92 -3.83 17.80
CA ARG A 169 2.13 -4.55 17.39
C ARG A 169 3.36 -3.63 17.33
N ASP A 170 3.20 -2.40 16.85
CA ASP A 170 4.28 -1.40 16.84
C ASP A 170 4.70 -1.02 18.27
N ALA A 171 3.74 -0.75 19.15
CA ALA A 171 4.01 -0.48 20.56
C ALA A 171 4.73 -1.65 21.25
N GLU A 172 4.27 -2.88 21.04
CA GLU A 172 4.91 -4.10 21.55
C GLU A 172 6.33 -4.29 20.97
N SER A 173 6.54 -3.93 19.70
CA SER A 173 7.88 -4.00 19.08
C SER A 173 8.83 -2.97 19.67
N ARG A 174 8.36 -1.74 19.88
CA ARG A 174 9.16 -0.67 20.50
C ARG A 174 9.52 -1.03 21.94
N LEU A 175 8.56 -1.54 22.72
CA LEU A 175 8.78 -1.99 24.08
C LEU A 175 9.91 -3.03 24.15
N ARG A 176 9.83 -4.08 23.32
CA ARG A 176 10.87 -5.12 23.25
C ARG A 176 12.24 -4.58 22.85
N GLN A 177 12.31 -3.61 21.94
CA GLN A 177 13.57 -2.97 21.58
C GLN A 177 14.14 -2.17 22.76
N THR A 178 13.30 -1.46 23.49
CA THR A 178 13.71 -0.71 24.69
C THR A 178 14.23 -1.66 25.77
N GLU A 179 13.54 -2.77 26.04
CA GLU A 179 13.99 -3.80 26.99
C GLU A 179 15.34 -4.40 26.59
N ALA A 180 15.53 -4.75 25.31
CA ALA A 180 16.80 -5.27 24.81
C ALA A 180 17.94 -4.24 24.88
N ASN A 181 17.64 -2.94 24.76
CA ASN A 181 18.62 -1.88 24.93
C ASN A 181 19.00 -1.70 26.40
N LEU A 182 18.03 -1.78 27.31
CA LEU A 182 18.26 -1.69 28.75
C LEU A 182 19.16 -2.83 29.23
N ALA A 183 18.85 -4.08 28.85
CA ALA A 183 19.67 -5.24 29.20
C ALA A 183 21.13 -5.08 28.74
N ARG A 184 21.36 -4.55 27.53
CA ARG A 184 22.72 -4.27 27.04
C ARG A 184 23.44 -3.18 27.85
N LEU A 185 22.73 -2.18 28.33
CA LEU A 185 23.33 -1.14 29.19
C LEU A 185 23.70 -1.69 30.55
N GLU A 186 22.86 -2.55 31.13
CA GLU A 186 23.13 -3.24 32.40
C GLU A 186 24.40 -4.11 32.28
N ASP A 187 24.54 -4.88 31.20
CA ASP A 187 25.74 -5.68 30.94
C ASP A 187 27.02 -4.82 30.82
N LEU A 188 26.93 -3.68 30.12
CA LEU A 188 28.07 -2.75 29.96
C LEU A 188 28.45 -2.09 31.29
N MET A 189 27.47 -1.69 32.12
CA MET A 189 27.72 -1.12 33.43
C MET A 189 28.40 -2.14 34.35
N ALA A 190 27.91 -3.38 34.39
CA ALA A 190 28.55 -4.45 35.16
C ALA A 190 29.97 -4.75 34.68
N GLY A 191 30.24 -4.63 33.38
CA GLY A 191 31.58 -4.75 32.81
C GLY A 191 32.53 -3.62 33.26
N LEU A 192 32.04 -2.38 33.34
CA LEU A 192 32.81 -1.23 33.81
C LEU A 192 33.12 -1.31 35.30
N ASP A 193 32.16 -1.70 36.13
CA ASP A 193 32.37 -1.88 37.58
C ASP A 193 33.44 -2.95 37.87
N ASN A 194 33.46 -4.03 37.09
CA ASN A 194 34.50 -5.06 37.16
C ASN A 194 35.89 -4.60 36.68
N GLN A 195 35.99 -3.55 35.88
CA GLN A 195 37.27 -2.96 35.47
C GLN A 195 37.79 -1.89 36.45
N MET A 196 36.91 -1.34 37.28
CA MET A 196 37.26 -0.33 38.29
C MET A 196 37.60 -0.93 39.66
N ALA A 197 37.24 -2.19 39.91
CA ALA A 197 37.62 -2.97 41.09
C ALA A 197 38.98 -3.66 40.91
#